data_AF-A0A2C9T3W4-F1
#
_entry.id   AF-A0A2C9T3W4-F1
#
_cell.length_a   1.000
_cell.length_b   1.000
_cell.length_c   1.000
_cell.angle_alpha   90.00
_cell.angle_beta   90.00
_cell.angle_gamma   90.00
#
_symmetry.space_group_name_H-M   'P 1'
#
loop_
_entity.id
_entity.type
_entity.pdbx_description
1 polymer ?
#
loop_
_entity_poly.entity_id
_entity_poly.type
_entity_poly.pdbx_seq_one_letter_code
_entity_poly.pdbx_strand_id
1 'polypeptide(L)'
;MPALRDLAGCIGMSLLVDRESGRCIATTAWADKAAMQASADQVRPMRARAAKAFNAATSVDEWQIAAVHREHRSADGAWVRATWLKVRPDQFDRAVDFYKSTVLPEIEALDGFASSSLMSDRVSGRAVVSTTYDSREAMERSQDTARSLRTALLRDLGADQLDVGEFELAIAQLRVPELA
;
A
#
# COMPACT_ATOMS: atom_id res chain seq x y z
N MET A 1 -4.98 -3.04 -19.57
CA MET A 1 -4.75 -4.31 -18.83
C MET A 1 -6.07 -5.07 -18.66
N PRO A 2 -6.58 -5.74 -19.70
CA PRO A 2 -7.87 -6.45 -19.63
C PRO A 2 -7.79 -7.72 -18.78
N ALA A 3 -6.75 -8.54 -19.00
CA ALA A 3 -6.70 -9.92 -18.50
C ALA A 3 -6.76 -10.08 -16.96
N LEU A 4 -6.27 -9.12 -16.15
CA LEU A 4 -6.42 -9.20 -14.69
C LEU A 4 -7.84 -8.86 -14.25
N ARG A 5 -8.51 -7.93 -14.94
CA ARG A 5 -9.88 -7.49 -14.60
C ARG A 5 -10.91 -8.56 -14.95
N ASP A 6 -10.58 -9.43 -15.89
CA ASP A 6 -11.44 -10.54 -16.32
C ASP A 6 -11.41 -11.72 -15.33
N LEU A 7 -10.48 -11.71 -14.35
CA LEU A 7 -10.42 -12.73 -13.30
C LEU A 7 -11.54 -12.50 -12.27
N ALA A 8 -12.29 -13.57 -12.00
CA ALA A 8 -13.37 -13.55 -11.02
C ALA A 8 -12.88 -13.03 -9.65
N GLY A 9 -13.58 -12.04 -9.11
CA GLY A 9 -13.27 -11.43 -7.82
C GLY A 9 -12.07 -10.48 -7.82
N CYS A 10 -11.39 -10.25 -8.95
CA CYS A 10 -10.33 -9.24 -9.03
C CYS A 10 -10.92 -7.83 -8.95
N ILE A 11 -10.46 -7.06 -7.95
CA ILE A 11 -10.93 -5.69 -7.69
C ILE A 11 -10.16 -4.68 -8.55
N GLY A 12 -8.89 -4.95 -8.83
CA GLY A 12 -8.05 -4.06 -9.63
C GLY A 12 -6.58 -4.18 -9.30
N MET A 13 -5.83 -3.18 -9.78
CA MET A 13 -4.38 -3.14 -9.70
C MET A 13 -3.87 -1.71 -9.52
N SER A 14 -2.79 -1.55 -8.77
CA SER A 14 -1.93 -0.37 -8.81
C SER A 14 -0.50 -0.74 -9.18
N LEU A 15 0.23 0.25 -9.68
CA LEU A 15 1.67 0.15 -9.93
C LEU A 15 2.36 1.37 -9.34
N LEU A 16 3.25 1.13 -8.40
CA LEU A 16 4.15 2.13 -7.83
C LEU A 16 5.52 1.99 -8.50
N VAL A 17 6.14 3.11 -8.86
CA VAL A 17 7.44 3.12 -9.54
C VAL A 17 8.35 4.15 -8.87
N ASP A 18 9.50 3.69 -8.40
CA ASP A 18 10.63 4.56 -8.10
C ASP A 18 11.53 4.56 -9.33
N ARG A 19 11.55 5.71 -10.03
CA ARG A 19 12.30 5.89 -11.27
C ARG A 19 13.81 5.98 -11.03
N GLU A 20 14.23 6.33 -9.82
CA GLU A 20 15.65 6.49 -9.49
C GLU A 20 16.30 5.14 -9.22
N SER A 21 15.68 4.30 -8.37
CA SER A 21 16.20 2.95 -8.10
C SER A 21 15.74 1.89 -9.11
N GLY A 22 14.69 2.19 -9.90
CA GLY A 22 14.01 1.21 -10.75
C GLY A 22 13.09 0.25 -9.98
N ARG A 23 12.92 0.42 -8.66
CA ARG A 23 12.04 -0.42 -7.85
C ARG A 23 10.58 -0.20 -8.24
N CYS A 24 9.88 -1.30 -8.53
CA CYS A 24 8.46 -1.28 -8.85
C CYS A 24 7.67 -2.15 -7.86
N ILE A 25 6.47 -1.70 -7.49
CA ILE A 25 5.53 -2.48 -6.68
C ILE A 25 4.21 -2.56 -7.43
N ALA A 26 3.92 -3.74 -7.99
CA ALA A 26 2.61 -4.04 -8.57
C ALA A 26 1.73 -4.67 -7.49
N THR A 27 0.61 -4.03 -7.17
CA THR A 27 -0.36 -4.53 -6.19
C THR A 27 -1.64 -4.90 -6.90
N THR A 28 -2.15 -6.10 -6.66
CA THR A 28 -3.43 -6.59 -7.16
C THR A 28 -4.29 -6.99 -5.97
N ALA A 29 -5.59 -6.71 -6.03
CA ALA A 29 -6.50 -7.01 -4.94
C ALA A 29 -7.68 -7.86 -5.42
N TRP A 30 -8.20 -8.67 -4.51
CA TRP A 30 -9.37 -9.53 -4.72
C TRP A 30 -10.43 -9.26 -3.66
N ALA A 31 -11.67 -9.62 -3.98
CA ALA A 31 -12.83 -9.56 -3.08
C ALA A 31 -12.59 -10.34 -1.78
N ASP A 32 -11.92 -11.49 -1.88
CA ASP A 32 -11.55 -12.32 -0.75
C ASP A 32 -10.34 -13.21 -1.07
N LYS A 33 -9.87 -13.93 -0.04
CA LYS A 33 -8.75 -14.86 -0.14
C LYS A 33 -9.02 -16.04 -1.06
N ALA A 34 -10.26 -16.54 -1.12
CA ALA A 34 -10.61 -17.68 -1.95
C ALA A 34 -10.51 -17.34 -3.45
N ALA A 35 -11.01 -16.16 -3.86
CA ALA A 35 -10.88 -15.64 -5.21
C ALA A 35 -9.41 -15.41 -5.62
N MET A 36 -8.59 -14.90 -4.69
CA MET A 36 -7.15 -14.76 -4.91
C MET A 36 -6.48 -16.11 -5.16
N GLN A 37 -6.78 -17.11 -4.31
CA GLN A 37 -6.22 -18.45 -4.43
C GLN A 37 -6.69 -19.18 -5.70
N ALA A 38 -7.97 -19.08 -6.04
CA ALA A 38 -8.55 -19.71 -7.23
C ALA A 38 -7.96 -19.16 -8.54
N SER A 39 -7.49 -17.92 -8.55
CA SER A 39 -6.87 -17.28 -9.71
C SER A 39 -5.34 -17.29 -9.70
N ALA A 40 -4.69 -17.85 -8.67
CA ALA A 40 -3.24 -17.80 -8.49
C ALA A 40 -2.46 -18.38 -9.67
N ASP A 41 -2.89 -19.52 -10.21
CA ASP A 41 -2.24 -20.16 -11.36
C ASP A 41 -2.40 -19.35 -12.66
N GLN A 42 -3.48 -18.57 -12.78
CA GLN A 42 -3.73 -17.69 -13.93
C GLN A 42 -2.87 -16.41 -13.84
N VAL A 43 -2.65 -15.89 -12.63
CA VAL A 43 -1.84 -14.69 -12.38
C VAL A 43 -0.34 -14.98 -12.51
N ARG A 44 0.10 -16.20 -12.14
CA ARG A 44 1.52 -16.60 -12.16
C ARG A 44 2.22 -16.34 -13.51
N PRO A 45 1.71 -16.74 -14.69
CA PRO A 45 2.35 -16.44 -15.97
C PRO A 45 2.35 -14.93 -16.30
N MET A 46 1.33 -14.18 -15.88
CA MET A 46 1.29 -12.73 -16.06
C MET A 46 2.41 -12.04 -15.29
N ARG A 47 2.62 -12.46 -14.04
CA ARG A 47 3.74 -12.01 -13.21
C ARG A 47 5.09 -12.38 -13.82
N ALA A 48 5.26 -13.62 -14.30
CA ALA A 48 6.50 -14.05 -14.94
C ALA A 48 6.81 -13.23 -16.21
N ARG A 49 5.79 -12.87 -16.99
CA ARG A 49 5.93 -11.98 -18.15
C ARG A 49 6.36 -10.57 -17.74
N ALA A 50 5.78 -10.02 -16.67
CA ALA A 50 6.16 -8.71 -16.15
C ALA A 50 7.61 -8.72 -15.62
N ALA A 51 7.99 -9.74 -14.84
CA ALA A 51 9.36 -9.92 -14.35
C ALA A 51 10.39 -9.95 -15.49
N LYS A 52 10.09 -10.69 -16.56
CA LYS A 52 10.94 -10.74 -17.76
C LYS A 52 11.02 -9.40 -18.48
N ALA A 53 9.89 -8.68 -18.61
CA ALA A 53 9.85 -7.39 -19.28
C ALA A 53 10.64 -6.31 -18.52
N PHE A 54 10.62 -6.33 -17.19
CA PHE A 54 11.39 -5.42 -16.34
C PHE A 54 12.83 -5.88 -16.09
N ASN A 55 13.23 -7.07 -16.57
CA ASN A 55 14.50 -7.71 -16.21
C ASN A 55 14.75 -7.69 -14.68
N ALA A 56 13.69 -7.93 -13.90
CA ALA A 56 13.68 -7.69 -12.47
C ALA A 56 13.66 -9.01 -11.68
N ALA A 57 14.37 -9.03 -10.54
CA ALA A 57 14.10 -10.00 -9.50
C ALA A 57 12.74 -9.69 -8.85
N THR A 58 11.93 -10.71 -8.59
CA THR A 58 10.58 -10.54 -8.02
C THR A 58 10.44 -11.27 -6.71
N SER A 59 9.96 -10.58 -5.69
CA SER A 59 9.31 -11.18 -4.52
C SER A 59 7.79 -11.07 -4.66
N VAL A 60 7.07 -11.94 -3.95
CA VAL A 60 5.61 -11.90 -3.84
C VAL A 60 5.27 -12.02 -2.37
N ASP A 61 4.52 -11.04 -1.88
CA ASP A 61 3.96 -11.04 -0.54
C ASP A 61 2.44 -11.02 -0.67
N GLU A 62 1.75 -11.82 0.15
CA GLU A 62 0.30 -11.79 0.29
C GLU A 62 -0.07 -10.95 1.51
N TRP A 63 -1.04 -10.06 1.36
CA TRP A 63 -1.47 -9.14 2.42
C TRP A 63 -2.99 -9.15 2.56
N GLN A 64 -3.46 -9.01 3.79
CA GLN A 64 -4.83 -8.63 4.08
C GLN A 64 -4.94 -7.10 4.11
N ILE A 65 -5.94 -6.56 3.42
CA ILE A 65 -6.28 -5.14 3.51
C ILE A 65 -7.05 -4.92 4.81
N ALA A 66 -6.44 -4.21 5.76
CA ALA A 66 -7.01 -3.97 7.08
C ALA A 66 -7.81 -2.65 7.15
N ALA A 67 -7.41 -1.64 6.37
CA ALA A 67 -8.12 -0.38 6.26
C ALA A 67 -7.83 0.29 4.91
N VAL A 68 -8.83 1.01 4.39
CA VAL A 68 -8.69 1.90 3.23
C VAL A 68 -9.55 3.13 3.47
N HIS A 69 -8.95 4.30 3.35
CA HIS A 69 -9.60 5.59 3.42
C HIS A 69 -9.25 6.41 2.18
N ARG A 70 -10.22 7.12 1.60
CA ARG A 70 -10.03 8.00 0.44
C ARG A 70 -10.81 9.30 0.61
N GLU A 71 -10.08 10.41 0.59
CA GLU A 71 -10.70 11.72 0.48
C GLU A 71 -11.17 11.97 -0.97
N HIS A 72 -10.29 11.67 -1.94
CA HIS A 72 -10.60 11.78 -3.36
C HIS A 72 -9.84 10.76 -4.21
N ARG A 73 -10.14 10.74 -5.50
CA ARG A 73 -9.43 9.91 -6.46
C ARG A 73 -8.06 10.54 -6.76
N SER A 74 -7.02 9.71 -6.72
CA SER A 74 -5.69 10.10 -7.17
C SER A 74 -5.70 10.56 -8.63
N ALA A 75 -5.12 11.73 -8.88
CA ALA A 75 -4.93 12.26 -10.22
C ALA A 75 -3.65 11.71 -10.88
N ASP A 76 -3.46 12.02 -12.16
CA ASP A 76 -2.19 11.79 -12.84
C ASP A 76 -1.08 12.60 -12.15
N GLY A 77 0.07 11.97 -11.93
CA GLY A 77 1.18 12.59 -11.20
C GLY A 77 1.12 12.43 -9.67
N ALA A 78 0.18 11.63 -9.15
CA ALA A 78 0.13 11.27 -7.73
C ALA A 78 1.38 10.50 -7.28
N TRP A 79 1.75 10.68 -6.01
CA TRP A 79 2.89 10.01 -5.38
C TRP A 79 2.48 9.27 -4.12
N VAL A 80 3.20 8.21 -3.78
CA VAL A 80 2.90 7.36 -2.64
C VAL A 80 4.12 7.23 -1.75
N ARG A 81 3.93 7.49 -0.46
CA ARG A 81 4.89 7.11 0.58
C ARG A 81 4.41 5.81 1.22
N ALA A 82 5.19 4.75 1.07
CA ALA A 82 4.96 3.46 1.70
C ALA A 82 5.90 3.28 2.88
N THR A 83 5.36 2.93 4.05
CA THR A 83 6.11 2.64 5.28
C THR A 83 5.87 1.20 5.67
N TRP A 84 6.93 0.38 5.66
CA TRP A 84 6.88 -1.00 6.11
C TRP A 84 7.22 -1.10 7.58
N LEU A 85 6.40 -1.84 8.32
CA LEU A 85 6.45 -1.95 9.76
C LEU A 85 6.45 -3.41 10.20
N LYS A 86 7.01 -3.65 11.38
CA LYS A 86 6.88 -4.90 12.13
C LYS A 86 6.16 -4.62 13.44
N VAL A 87 5.07 -5.34 13.67
CA VAL A 87 4.28 -5.29 14.89
C VAL A 87 4.30 -6.67 15.54
N ARG A 88 4.26 -6.72 16.87
CA ARG A 88 4.11 -8.00 17.58
C ARG A 88 2.73 -8.62 17.25
N PRO A 89 2.64 -9.91 16.87
CA PRO A 89 1.38 -10.52 16.43
C PRO A 89 0.23 -10.44 17.45
N ASP A 90 0.54 -10.40 18.74
CA ASP A 90 -0.43 -10.24 19.83
C ASP A 90 -0.98 -8.81 19.97
N GLN A 91 -0.29 -7.81 19.43
CA GLN A 91 -0.69 -6.40 19.45
C GLN A 91 -1.35 -5.95 18.13
N PHE A 92 -1.57 -6.88 17.21
CA PHE A 92 -1.92 -6.54 15.83
C PHE A 92 -3.27 -5.85 15.69
N ASP A 93 -4.31 -6.38 16.34
CA ASP A 93 -5.66 -5.80 16.28
C ASP A 93 -5.63 -4.37 16.88
N ARG A 94 -4.94 -4.19 18.01
CA ARG A 94 -4.69 -2.88 18.63
C ARG A 94 -3.94 -1.91 17.70
N ALA A 95 -2.97 -2.41 16.94
CA ALA A 95 -2.20 -1.60 16.00
C ALA A 95 -3.06 -1.11 14.82
N VAL A 96 -3.97 -1.95 14.31
CA VAL A 96 -4.95 -1.56 13.29
C VAL A 96 -5.90 -0.50 13.86
N ASP A 97 -6.42 -0.70 15.07
CA ASP A 97 -7.32 0.27 15.71
C ASP A 97 -6.64 1.62 15.94
N PHE A 98 -5.40 1.62 16.45
CA PHE A 98 -4.62 2.84 16.64
C PHE A 98 -4.31 3.54 15.31
N TYR A 99 -4.03 2.78 14.24
CA TYR A 99 -3.89 3.38 12.92
C TYR A 99 -5.17 4.11 12.51
N LYS A 100 -6.34 3.47 12.64
CA LYS A 100 -7.63 4.07 12.27
C LYS A 100 -7.98 5.29 13.14
N SER A 101 -7.77 5.22 14.45
CA SER A 101 -8.23 6.27 15.38
C SER A 101 -7.27 7.44 15.53
N THR A 102 -5.98 7.23 15.30
CA THR A 102 -4.93 8.18 15.68
C THR A 102 -4.02 8.53 14.51
N VAL A 103 -3.50 7.54 13.77
CA VAL A 103 -2.59 7.81 12.65
C VAL A 103 -3.34 8.42 11.48
N LEU A 104 -4.50 7.86 11.12
CA LEU A 104 -5.26 8.23 9.93
C LEU A 104 -5.69 9.72 9.93
N PRO A 105 -6.27 10.28 11.02
CA PRO A 105 -6.61 11.71 11.06
C PRO A 105 -5.41 12.64 10.87
N GLU A 106 -4.23 12.25 11.38
CA GLU A 106 -3.01 13.06 11.28
C GLU A 106 -2.42 13.02 9.87
N ILE A 107 -2.51 11.89 9.16
CA ILE A 107 -2.07 11.81 7.76
C ILE A 107 -3.07 12.48 6.79
N GLU A 108 -4.37 12.46 7.11
CA GLU A 108 -5.41 13.19 6.37
C GLU A 108 -5.16 14.70 6.40
N ALA A 109 -4.61 15.23 7.50
CA ALA A 109 -4.27 16.64 7.62
C ALA A 109 -3.03 17.08 6.81
N LEU A 110 -2.32 16.16 6.15
CA LEU A 110 -1.14 16.49 5.35
C LEU A 110 -1.53 17.13 4.02
N ASP A 111 -0.74 18.12 3.59
CA ASP A 111 -0.93 18.78 2.31
C ASP A 111 -0.96 17.78 1.14
N GLY A 112 -1.99 17.90 0.31
CA GLY A 112 -2.23 17.06 -0.85
C GLY A 112 -2.53 15.59 -0.53
N PHE A 113 -2.94 15.24 0.68
CA PHE A 113 -3.44 13.90 0.99
C PHE A 113 -4.59 13.52 0.04
N ALA A 114 -4.56 12.30 -0.52
CA ALA A 114 -5.65 11.79 -1.36
C ALA A 114 -6.26 10.50 -0.81
N SER A 115 -5.42 9.61 -0.27
CA SER A 115 -5.88 8.35 0.31
C SER A 115 -4.82 7.68 1.17
N SER A 116 -5.26 6.78 2.05
CA SER A 116 -4.38 5.86 2.77
C SER A 116 -4.92 4.44 2.78
N SER A 117 -4.01 3.46 2.76
CA SER A 117 -4.34 2.06 2.97
C SER A 117 -3.37 1.40 3.93
N LEU A 118 -3.90 0.57 4.82
CA LEU A 118 -3.15 -0.33 5.68
C LEU A 118 -3.31 -1.76 5.17
N MET A 119 -2.20 -2.37 4.77
CA MET A 119 -2.11 -3.78 4.39
C MET A 119 -1.24 -4.52 5.40
N SER A 120 -1.58 -5.77 5.68
CA SER A 120 -1.10 -6.42 6.89
C SER A 120 -1.03 -7.94 6.72
N ASP A 121 -0.01 -8.56 7.28
CA ASP A 121 0.12 -10.02 7.41
C ASP A 121 0.26 -10.34 8.90
N ARG A 122 -0.84 -10.79 9.50
CA ARG A 122 -0.92 -11.10 10.93
C ARG A 122 0.01 -12.23 11.35
N VAL A 123 0.27 -13.19 10.45
CA VAL A 123 1.10 -14.37 10.78
C VAL A 123 2.55 -13.94 10.95
N SER A 124 3.06 -13.14 10.02
CA SER A 124 4.40 -12.59 10.16
C SER A 124 4.45 -11.33 11.03
N GLY A 125 3.33 -10.69 11.34
CA GLY A 125 3.31 -9.40 12.04
C GLY A 125 3.82 -8.24 11.18
N ARG A 126 3.92 -8.40 9.86
CA ARG A 126 4.30 -7.33 8.94
C ARG A 126 3.09 -6.45 8.65
N ALA A 127 3.32 -5.16 8.49
CA ALA A 127 2.32 -4.22 7.99
C ALA A 127 2.97 -3.22 7.02
N VAL A 128 2.17 -2.66 6.14
CA VAL A 128 2.56 -1.54 5.28
C VAL A 128 1.44 -0.51 5.25
N VAL A 129 1.78 0.73 5.56
CA VAL A 129 0.92 1.89 5.36
C VAL A 129 1.35 2.55 4.07
N SER A 130 0.42 2.74 3.14
CA SER A 130 0.64 3.49 1.91
C SER A 130 -0.22 4.74 1.93
N THR A 131 0.40 5.91 1.92
CA THR A 131 -0.28 7.21 1.85
C THR A 131 -0.03 7.82 0.49
N THR A 132 -1.11 8.14 -0.22
CA THR A 132 -1.08 8.75 -1.55
C THR A 132 -1.29 10.25 -1.42
N TYR A 133 -0.49 11.00 -2.17
CA TYR A 133 -0.52 12.45 -2.29
C TYR A 133 -0.81 12.84 -3.73
N ASP A 134 -1.38 14.03 -3.92
CA ASP A 134 -1.73 14.58 -5.24
C ASP A 134 -0.52 14.80 -6.14
N SER A 135 0.63 15.11 -5.56
CA SER A 135 1.87 15.32 -6.30
C SER A 135 3.12 14.97 -5.49
N ARG A 136 4.27 14.89 -6.17
CA ARG A 136 5.58 14.72 -5.53
C ARG A 136 5.87 15.86 -4.57
N GLU A 137 5.61 17.08 -5.00
CA GLU A 137 5.93 18.29 -4.26
C GLU A 137 5.10 18.38 -2.97
N ALA A 138 3.82 17.96 -2.99
CA ALA A 138 2.99 17.88 -1.79
C ALA A 138 3.54 16.85 -0.80
N MET A 139 3.95 15.67 -1.29
CA MET A 139 4.60 14.64 -0.48
C MET A 139 5.95 15.11 0.11
N GLU A 140 6.74 15.86 -0.66
CA GLU A 140 8.01 16.44 -0.20
C GLU A 140 7.80 17.51 0.87
N ARG A 141 6.83 18.43 0.67
CA ARG A 141 6.48 19.45 1.68
C ARG A 141 6.02 18.84 3.00
N SER A 142 5.36 17.68 2.96
CA SER A 142 4.90 16.96 4.16
C SER A 142 5.96 16.04 4.78
N GLN A 143 7.17 15.97 4.23
CA GLN A 143 8.17 14.97 4.62
C GLN A 143 8.57 15.04 6.10
N ASP A 144 8.83 16.24 6.62
CA ASP A 144 9.26 16.42 8.01
C ASP A 144 8.13 16.15 9.00
N THR A 145 6.92 16.61 8.69
CA THR A 145 5.71 16.33 9.48
C THR A 145 5.44 14.82 9.51
N ALA A 146 5.43 14.16 8.35
CA ALA A 146 5.21 12.71 8.25
C ALA A 146 6.29 11.90 8.96
N ARG A 147 7.56 12.33 8.92
CA ARG A 147 8.67 11.70 9.65
C ARG A 147 8.52 11.85 11.15
N SER A 148 8.13 13.04 11.61
CA SER A 148 7.90 13.31 13.04
C SER A 148 6.73 12.50 13.56
N LEU A 149 5.62 12.51 12.82
CA LEU A 149 4.43 11.70 13.11
C LEU A 149 4.78 10.22 13.22
N ARG A 150 5.50 9.67 12.22
CA ARG A 150 5.94 8.28 12.24
C ARG A 150 6.82 7.97 13.44
N THR A 151 7.78 8.84 13.77
CA THR A 151 8.70 8.62 14.92
C THR A 151 7.94 8.60 16.25
N ALA A 152 6.98 9.51 16.44
CA ALA A 152 6.16 9.57 17.63
C ALA A 152 5.24 8.33 17.75
N LEU A 153 4.49 8.04 16.69
CA LEU A 153 3.45 7.01 16.71
C LEU A 153 4.00 5.59 16.74
N LEU A 154 5.18 5.33 16.16
CA LEU A 154 5.81 4.00 16.25
C LEU A 154 6.21 3.62 17.67
N ARG A 155 6.62 4.60 18.47
CA ARG A 155 6.97 4.38 19.88
C ARG A 155 5.75 3.94 20.67
N ASP A 156 4.62 4.59 20.45
CA ASP A 156 3.37 4.30 21.15
C ASP A 156 2.79 2.94 20.75
N LEU A 157 2.96 2.54 19.49
CA LEU A 157 2.56 1.22 18.98
C LEU A 157 3.50 0.08 19.42
N GLY A 158 4.73 0.41 19.83
CA GLY A 158 5.81 -0.57 19.98
C GLY A 158 6.11 -1.32 18.67
N ALA A 159 6.08 -0.60 17.55
CA ALA A 159 6.32 -1.13 16.22
C ALA A 159 7.68 -0.69 15.68
N ASP A 160 8.36 -1.59 14.97
CA ASP A 160 9.63 -1.30 14.33
C ASP A 160 9.41 -0.86 12.88
N GLN A 161 10.06 0.23 12.47
CA GLN A 161 10.11 0.60 11.06
C GLN A 161 11.14 -0.28 10.33
N LEU A 162 10.68 -0.98 9.29
CA LEU A 162 11.53 -1.82 8.45
C LEU A 162 12.10 -1.06 7.25
N ASP A 163 11.25 -0.27 6.58
CA ASP A 163 11.62 0.45 5.36
C ASP A 163 10.66 1.62 5.11
N VAL A 164 11.10 2.63 4.36
CA VAL A 164 10.25 3.69 3.81
C VAL A 164 10.66 3.91 2.37
N GLY A 165 9.67 3.89 1.47
CA GLY A 165 9.87 4.15 0.05
C GLY A 165 8.88 5.19 -0.45
N GLU A 166 9.33 5.96 -1.43
CA GLU A 166 8.54 7.00 -2.10
C GLU A 166 8.49 6.69 -3.58
N PHE A 167 7.29 6.70 -4.16
CA PHE A 167 7.04 6.16 -5.49
C PHE A 167 6.03 7.01 -6.25
N GLU A 168 6.21 7.10 -7.57
CA GLU A 168 5.16 7.57 -8.47
C GLU A 168 4.03 6.53 -8.57
N LEU A 169 2.78 6.96 -8.53
CA LEU A 169 1.62 6.11 -8.80
C LEU A 169 1.34 6.02 -10.31
N ALA A 170 2.07 5.16 -11.00
CA ALA A 170 1.98 5.00 -12.45
C ALA A 170 0.65 4.35 -12.92
N ILE A 171 0.01 3.53 -12.07
CA ILE A 171 -1.33 2.97 -12.34
C ILE A 171 -2.18 3.09 -11.08
N ALA A 172 -3.30 3.82 -11.17
CA ALA A 172 -4.25 4.04 -10.07
C ALA A 172 -5.61 3.36 -10.34
N GLN A 173 -5.63 2.02 -10.49
CA GLN A 173 -6.84 1.26 -10.85
C GLN A 173 -7.29 0.29 -9.76
N LEU A 174 -6.83 0.50 -8.52
CA LEU A 174 -7.19 -0.31 -7.37
C LEU A 174 -8.48 0.20 -6.74
N ARG A 175 -9.60 -0.49 -7.00
CA ARG A 175 -10.96 -0.06 -6.63
C ARG A 175 -11.49 -0.72 -5.35
N VAL A 176 -10.61 -0.94 -4.37
CA VAL A 176 -11.01 -1.54 -3.08
C VAL A 176 -11.99 -0.59 -2.40
N PRO A 177 -13.20 -1.01 -1.99
CA PRO A 177 -14.13 -0.12 -1.30
C PRO A 177 -13.51 0.40 0.01
N GLU A 178 -13.99 1.55 0.49
CA GLU A 178 -13.62 1.98 1.84
C GLU A 178 -14.05 0.95 2.88
N LEU A 179 -13.19 0.72 3.86
CA LEU A 179 -13.43 -0.22 4.93
C LEU A 179 -13.59 0.59 6.22
N ALA A 180 -14.82 0.64 6.75
CA ALA A 180 -15.12 1.21 8.06
C ALA A 180 -14.31 0.51 9.17
#